data_AF-A0A4Q4W3X9-F1
#
_entry.id   AF-A0A4Q4W3X9-F1
#
_cell.length_a   1.000
_cell.length_b   1.000
_cell.length_c   1.000
_cell.angle_alpha   90.00
_cell.angle_beta   90.00
_cell.angle_gamma   90.00
#
_symmetry.space_group_name_H-M   'P 1'
#
loop_
_entity.id
_entity.type
_entity.pdbx_description
1 polymer ?
#
loop_
_entity_poly.entity_id
_entity_poly.type
_entity_poly.pdbx_seq_one_letter_code
_entity_poly.pdbx_strand_id
1 'polypeptide(L)'
;MATSSLSRRDFNVLEKIRDPESDPTTGVIIDPNLPKDPIITDASTYEKVAQKERDILLPIQQLETQLAGLKQATLEPVEEYRKCISSLGQLISEHPRYASARNNRAQALRRLYGDMMLLPGRPDPRALIQNADDAERSEAAKTALADLDEAIRLLTPKSLFASVSPQAGKTLSLAHTQRAAIYHMTSKSLQAEEKVDMGSRKESNWARIDFEEAASRDFASGGRYGNEIAKGLAVSTNPTAKLCGQIVREAMKKEYGPAFEM
;
A
#
# COMPACT_ATOMS: atom_id res chain seq x y z
N MET A 1 21.22 38.62 3.61
CA MET A 1 20.64 37.30 3.30
C MET A 1 19.18 37.36 3.69
N ALA A 2 18.27 37.38 2.72
CA ALA A 2 16.83 37.44 2.99
C ALA A 2 16.33 36.01 3.20
N THR A 3 15.93 35.67 4.42
CA THR A 3 15.23 34.42 4.70
C THR A 3 13.78 34.60 4.28
N SER A 4 13.47 34.27 3.02
CA SER A 4 12.09 34.21 2.53
C SER A 4 11.38 33.04 3.20
N SER A 5 10.57 33.30 4.23
CA SER A 5 9.65 32.29 4.76
C SER A 5 8.47 32.18 3.80
N LEU A 6 8.30 31.00 3.22
CA LEU A 6 7.16 30.70 2.35
C LEU A 6 5.87 30.81 3.16
N SER A 7 4.88 31.53 2.64
CA SER A 7 3.57 31.61 3.27
C SER A 7 2.82 30.28 3.13
N ARG A 8 1.77 30.08 3.94
CA ARG A 8 0.91 28.90 3.83
C ARG A 8 0.22 28.79 2.45
N ARG A 9 -0.02 29.92 1.78
CA ARG A 9 -0.49 29.93 0.39
C ARG A 9 0.60 29.45 -0.57
N ASP A 10 1.85 29.88 -0.40
CA ASP A 10 2.96 29.44 -1.25
C ASP A 10 3.22 27.95 -1.06
N PHE A 11 3.14 27.44 0.17
CA PHE A 11 3.23 26.00 0.45
C PHE A 11 2.12 25.22 -0.27
N ASN A 12 0.87 25.70 -0.19
CA ASN A 12 -0.25 25.07 -0.90
C ASN A 12 -0.11 25.13 -2.43
N VAL A 13 0.45 26.21 -2.97
CA VAL A 13 0.72 26.34 -4.42
C VAL A 13 1.84 25.39 -4.84
N LEU A 14 2.91 25.29 -4.06
CA LEU A 14 4.02 24.36 -4.32
C LEU A 14 3.59 22.90 -4.16
N GLU A 15 2.71 22.58 -3.21
CA GLU A 15 2.07 21.25 -3.13
C GLU A 15 1.23 20.97 -4.38
N LYS A 16 0.42 21.93 -4.86
CA LYS A 16 -0.36 21.77 -6.09
C LYS A 16 0.48 21.68 -7.36
N ILE A 17 1.66 22.31 -7.39
CA ILE A 17 2.62 22.16 -8.49
C ILE A 17 3.28 20.77 -8.44
N ARG A 18 3.50 20.23 -7.23
CA ARG A 18 4.02 18.87 -7.02
C ARG A 18 3.00 17.79 -7.30
N ASP A 19 1.72 18.06 -7.07
CA ASP A 19 0.61 17.14 -7.35
C ASP A 19 -0.57 17.88 -8.01
N PRO A 20 -0.50 18.13 -9.33
CA PRO A 20 -1.55 18.86 -10.04
C PRO A 20 -2.91 18.14 -10.04
N GLU A 21 -2.95 16.86 -9.69
CA GLU A 21 -4.16 16.02 -9.60
C GLU A 21 -4.74 15.96 -8.17
N SER A 22 -4.03 16.47 -7.15
CA SER A 22 -4.53 16.56 -5.78
C SER A 22 -5.54 17.70 -5.65
N ASP A 23 -6.82 17.38 -5.86
CA ASP A 23 -7.91 18.29 -5.54
C ASP A 23 -8.32 18.15 -4.06
N PRO A 24 -8.10 19.19 -3.22
CA PRO A 24 -8.46 19.16 -1.81
C PRO A 24 -9.99 19.09 -1.58
N THR A 25 -10.81 19.37 -2.60
CA THR A 25 -12.28 19.29 -2.51
C THR A 25 -12.83 17.88 -2.74
N THR A 26 -11.99 16.94 -3.21
CA THR A 26 -12.33 15.51 -3.35
C THR A 26 -11.92 14.67 -2.13
N GLY A 27 -11.56 15.31 -1.01
CA GLY A 27 -11.26 14.64 0.25
C GLY A 27 -12.38 13.67 0.66
N VAL A 28 -12.01 12.45 1.09
CA VAL A 28 -12.97 11.46 1.55
C VAL A 28 -13.62 11.97 2.84
N ILE A 29 -14.95 12.01 2.87
CA ILE A 29 -15.71 12.40 4.05
C ILE A 29 -15.68 11.22 5.04
N ILE A 30 -14.99 11.40 6.17
CA ILE A 30 -14.97 10.41 7.24
C ILE A 30 -16.10 10.73 8.22
N ASP A 31 -17.04 9.80 8.38
CA ASP A 31 -18.16 9.95 9.32
C ASP A 31 -18.02 8.93 10.46
N PRO A 32 -17.75 9.38 11.70
CA PRO A 32 -17.57 8.51 12.86
C PRO A 32 -18.87 7.83 13.32
N ASN A 33 -20.04 8.29 12.87
CA ASN A 33 -21.33 7.69 13.23
C ASN A 33 -21.70 6.49 12.34
N LEU A 34 -20.94 6.26 11.26
CA LEU A 34 -21.14 5.09 10.42
C LEU A 34 -20.72 3.80 11.14
N PRO A 35 -21.34 2.65 10.82
CA PRO A 35 -20.87 1.35 11.27
C PRO A 35 -19.37 1.17 10.93
N LYS A 36 -18.63 0.51 11.83
CA LYS A 36 -17.19 0.26 11.65
C LYS A 36 -16.92 -0.48 10.35
N ASP A 37 -17.79 -1.41 9.96
CA ASP A 37 -17.75 -2.12 8.69
C ASP A 37 -19.06 -1.90 7.91
N PRO A 38 -19.00 -1.53 6.61
CA PRO A 38 -20.18 -1.25 5.80
C PRO A 38 -20.97 -2.52 5.40
N ILE A 39 -20.42 -3.71 5.65
CA ILE A 39 -20.98 -5.01 5.28
C ILE A 39 -21.46 -5.77 6.52
N ILE A 40 -20.62 -5.87 7.54
CA ILE A 40 -20.96 -6.48 8.83
C ILE A 40 -21.48 -5.39 9.76
N THR A 41 -22.75 -5.02 9.56
CA THR A 41 -23.38 -3.90 10.29
C THR A 41 -23.92 -4.30 11.66
N ASP A 42 -24.19 -5.59 11.89
CA ASP A 42 -24.58 -6.09 13.21
C ASP A 42 -23.41 -5.97 14.20
N ALA A 43 -23.61 -5.19 15.27
CA ALA A 43 -22.55 -4.86 16.22
C ALA A 43 -22.02 -6.09 16.97
N SER A 44 -22.88 -7.04 17.33
CA SER A 44 -22.45 -8.26 18.05
C SER A 44 -21.59 -9.15 17.17
N THR A 45 -22.01 -9.35 15.93
CA THR A 45 -21.26 -10.14 14.94
C THR A 45 -19.94 -9.46 14.60
N TYR A 46 -19.95 -8.15 14.33
CA TYR A 46 -18.73 -7.41 14.07
C TYR A 46 -17.73 -7.53 15.21
N GLU A 47 -18.17 -7.36 16.46
CA GLU A 47 -17.26 -7.40 17.61
C GLU A 47 -16.64 -8.80 17.79
N LYS A 48 -17.41 -9.88 17.55
CA LYS A 48 -16.87 -11.25 17.58
C LYS A 48 -15.81 -11.47 16.51
N VAL A 49 -16.07 -11.04 15.28
CA VAL A 49 -15.14 -11.18 14.14
C VAL A 49 -13.88 -10.34 14.37
N ALA A 50 -14.04 -9.10 14.82
CA ALA A 50 -12.94 -8.19 15.12
C ALA A 50 -12.12 -8.67 16.32
N GLN A 51 -12.73 -9.27 17.34
CA GLN A 51 -11.98 -9.88 18.44
C GLN A 51 -11.15 -11.07 17.98
N LYS A 52 -11.73 -11.98 17.18
CA LYS A 52 -11.00 -13.11 16.60
C LYS A 52 -9.82 -12.63 15.75
N GLU A 53 -10.00 -11.58 14.95
CA GLU A 53 -8.89 -10.95 14.22
C GLU A 53 -7.79 -10.42 15.16
N ARG A 54 -8.16 -9.68 16.23
CA ARG A 54 -7.18 -9.17 17.21
C ARG A 54 -6.37 -10.29 17.86
N ASP A 55 -7.03 -11.39 18.22
CA ASP A 55 -6.38 -12.54 18.84
C ASP A 55 -5.37 -13.19 17.89
N ILE A 56 -5.68 -13.26 16.59
CA ILE A 56 -4.77 -13.77 15.56
C ILE A 56 -3.54 -12.86 15.39
N LEU A 57 -3.72 -11.55 15.50
CA LEU A 57 -2.64 -10.57 15.27
C LEU A 57 -1.76 -10.30 16.50
N LEU A 58 -2.23 -10.63 17.70
CA LEU A 58 -1.52 -10.37 18.95
C LEU A 58 -0.09 -10.97 18.98
N PRO A 59 0.15 -12.24 18.57
CA PRO A 59 1.50 -12.80 18.54
C PRO A 59 2.43 -12.05 17.59
N ILE A 60 1.93 -11.63 16.43
CA ILE A 60 2.70 -10.88 15.44
C ILE A 60 3.08 -9.50 15.96
N GLN A 61 2.18 -8.80 16.66
CA GLN A 61 2.50 -7.51 17.27
C GLN A 61 3.58 -7.63 18.35
N GLN A 62 3.56 -8.71 19.14
CA GLN A 62 4.59 -8.99 20.13
C GLN A 62 5.93 -9.32 19.47
N LEU A 63 5.91 -10.11 18.40
CA LEU A 63 7.08 -10.47 17.61
C LEU A 63 7.74 -9.25 16.95
N GLU A 64 6.97 -8.36 16.33
CA GLU A 64 7.51 -7.15 15.70
C GLU A 64 8.17 -6.22 16.72
N THR A 65 7.66 -6.19 17.96
CA THR A 65 8.31 -5.50 19.09
C THR A 65 9.66 -6.14 19.43
N GLN A 66 9.76 -7.49 19.40
CA GLN A 66 11.03 -8.20 19.59
C GLN A 66 12.03 -7.93 18.46
N LEU A 67 11.57 -7.98 17.20
CA LEU A 67 12.40 -7.74 16.01
C LEU A 67 12.93 -6.30 15.91
N ALA A 68 12.21 -5.32 16.47
CA ALA A 68 12.69 -3.95 16.63
C ALA A 68 13.82 -3.81 17.67
N GLY A 69 14.33 -4.92 18.24
CA GLY A 69 15.40 -4.93 19.22
C GLY A 69 14.96 -4.58 20.64
N LEU A 70 13.65 -4.51 20.89
CA LEU A 70 13.11 -4.10 22.20
C LEU A 70 13.01 -5.26 23.20
N LYS A 71 13.13 -6.52 22.73
CA LYS A 71 13.04 -7.74 23.54
C LYS A 71 13.83 -8.88 22.88
N GLN A 72 14.29 -9.84 23.69
CA GLN A 72 15.01 -11.03 23.22
C GLN A 72 14.10 -11.91 22.34
N ALA A 73 14.59 -12.34 21.18
CA ALA A 73 13.83 -13.17 20.25
C ALA A 73 13.63 -14.58 20.84
N THR A 74 12.38 -14.91 21.18
CA THR A 74 12.00 -16.21 21.74
C THR A 74 11.18 -17.06 20.77
N LEU A 75 10.69 -16.44 19.69
CA LEU A 75 9.80 -17.04 18.71
C LEU A 75 10.48 -17.06 17.34
N GLU A 76 10.28 -18.14 16.59
CA GLU A 76 10.73 -18.25 15.19
C GLU A 76 9.83 -17.37 14.30
N PRO A 77 10.32 -16.23 13.77
CA PRO A 77 9.46 -15.23 13.14
C PRO A 77 8.67 -15.78 11.95
N VAL A 78 9.30 -16.61 11.13
CA VAL A 78 8.69 -17.20 9.93
C VAL A 78 7.49 -18.08 10.29
N GLU A 79 7.63 -18.93 11.31
CA GLU A 79 6.57 -19.84 11.73
C GLU A 79 5.35 -19.10 12.30
N GLU A 80 5.57 -18.06 13.10
CA GLU A 80 4.48 -17.24 13.62
C GLU A 80 3.72 -16.51 12.51
N TYR A 81 4.44 -15.98 11.52
CA TYR A 81 3.81 -15.38 10.33
C TYR A 81 3.03 -16.41 9.51
N ARG A 82 3.54 -17.63 9.31
CA ARG A 82 2.80 -18.71 8.63
C ARG A 82 1.52 -19.09 9.38
N LYS A 83 1.57 -19.22 10.71
CA LYS A 83 0.38 -19.46 11.55
C LYS A 83 -0.64 -18.33 11.45
N CYS A 84 -0.18 -17.08 11.46
CA CYS A 84 -1.03 -15.91 11.28
C CYS A 84 -1.75 -15.93 9.92
N ILE A 85 -1.01 -16.17 8.83
CA ILE A 85 -1.59 -16.26 7.47
C ILE A 85 -2.64 -17.36 7.39
N SER A 86 -2.35 -18.54 7.95
CA SER A 86 -3.31 -19.65 8.00
C SER A 86 -4.58 -19.27 8.77
N SER A 87 -4.43 -18.68 9.97
CA SER A 87 -5.55 -18.27 10.82
C SER A 87 -6.39 -17.17 10.17
N LEU A 88 -5.75 -16.18 9.53
CA LEU A 88 -6.44 -15.16 8.74
C LEU A 88 -7.16 -15.78 7.54
N GLY A 89 -6.56 -16.77 6.88
CA GLY A 89 -7.21 -17.52 5.80
C GLY A 89 -8.46 -18.26 6.24
N GLN A 90 -8.44 -18.85 7.43
CA GLN A 90 -9.63 -19.44 8.04
C GLN A 90 -10.69 -18.37 8.34
N LEU A 91 -10.31 -17.25 8.96
CA LEU A 91 -11.23 -16.15 9.26
C LEU A 91 -11.89 -15.59 7.98
N ILE A 92 -11.13 -15.47 6.91
CA ILE A 92 -11.60 -15.07 5.59
C ILE A 92 -12.58 -16.11 5.01
N SER A 93 -12.33 -17.41 5.20
CA SER A 93 -13.22 -18.46 4.71
C SER A 93 -14.57 -18.44 5.44
N GLU A 94 -14.55 -18.16 6.74
CA GLU A 94 -15.76 -18.00 7.57
C GLU A 94 -16.51 -16.69 7.26
N HIS A 95 -15.78 -15.61 6.97
CA HIS A 95 -16.33 -14.28 6.66
C HIS A 95 -15.75 -13.71 5.36
N PRO A 96 -16.16 -14.21 4.17
CA PRO A 96 -15.54 -13.85 2.88
C PRO A 96 -15.55 -12.37 2.53
N ARG A 97 -16.49 -11.62 3.13
CA ARG A 97 -16.66 -10.18 2.92
C ARG A 97 -16.04 -9.31 4.00
N TYR A 98 -15.26 -9.87 4.92
CA TYR A 98 -14.54 -9.10 5.95
C TYR A 98 -13.20 -8.59 5.41
N ALA A 99 -13.16 -7.32 5.02
CA ALA A 99 -12.03 -6.74 4.30
C ALA A 99 -10.76 -6.59 5.15
N SER A 100 -10.89 -6.35 6.46
CA SER A 100 -9.76 -6.15 7.36
C SER A 100 -8.84 -7.38 7.39
N ALA A 101 -9.40 -8.58 7.51
CA ALA A 101 -8.61 -9.82 7.54
C ALA A 101 -7.82 -10.04 6.25
N ARG A 102 -8.39 -9.69 5.09
CA ARG A 102 -7.71 -9.74 3.78
C ARG A 102 -6.52 -8.79 3.72
N ASN A 103 -6.73 -7.54 4.12
CA ASN A 103 -5.67 -6.53 4.20
C ASN A 103 -4.52 -7.00 5.12
N ASN A 104 -4.85 -7.61 6.25
CA ASN A 104 -3.87 -8.10 7.22
C ASN A 104 -3.13 -9.34 6.70
N ARG A 105 -3.80 -10.24 5.98
CA ARG A 105 -3.16 -11.42 5.37
C ARG A 105 -2.17 -11.00 4.27
N ALA A 106 -2.55 -10.01 3.45
CA ALA A 106 -1.64 -9.42 2.48
C ALA A 106 -0.40 -8.78 3.14
N GLN A 107 -0.58 -8.08 4.27
CA GLN A 107 0.54 -7.50 5.03
C GLN A 107 1.49 -8.59 5.56
N ALA A 108 0.94 -9.68 6.11
CA ALA A 108 1.73 -10.80 6.61
C ALA A 108 2.52 -11.48 5.47
N LEU A 109 1.90 -11.68 4.31
CA LEU A 109 2.58 -12.23 3.11
C LEU A 109 3.71 -11.31 2.64
N ARG A 110 3.48 -9.99 2.58
CA ARG A 110 4.52 -9.02 2.23
C ARG A 110 5.67 -9.00 3.24
N ARG A 111 5.40 -9.27 4.52
CA ARG A 111 6.48 -9.40 5.51
C ARG A 111 7.34 -10.65 5.28
N LEU A 112 6.71 -11.77 4.91
CA LEU A 112 7.42 -13.01 4.63
C LEU A 112 8.24 -12.95 3.34
N TYR A 113 7.66 -12.45 2.25
CA TYR A 113 8.23 -12.57 0.90
C TYR A 113 8.68 -11.24 0.27
N GLY A 114 8.38 -10.11 0.92
CA GLY A 114 8.74 -8.77 0.46
C GLY A 114 7.84 -8.20 -0.63
N ASP A 115 8.20 -7.02 -1.12
CA ASP A 115 7.44 -6.29 -2.15
C ASP A 115 7.91 -6.61 -3.57
N MET A 116 9.09 -7.24 -3.72
CA MET A 116 9.59 -7.80 -4.97
C MET A 116 8.97 -9.17 -5.31
N MET A 117 7.94 -9.61 -4.58
CA MET A 117 7.35 -10.95 -4.68
C MET A 117 6.79 -11.34 -6.06
N LEU A 118 6.62 -10.38 -6.98
CA LEU A 118 6.23 -10.63 -8.37
C LEU A 118 7.41 -11.05 -9.26
N LEU A 119 8.66 -10.86 -8.83
CA LEU A 119 9.84 -11.04 -9.66
C LEU A 119 10.50 -12.42 -9.41
N PRO A 120 10.59 -13.29 -10.43
CA PRO A 120 11.29 -14.57 -10.30
C PRO A 120 12.79 -14.37 -10.06
N GLY A 121 13.40 -15.25 -9.28
CA GLY A 121 14.82 -15.17 -8.89
C GLY A 121 15.30 -13.91 -8.14
N ARG A 122 14.40 -13.02 -7.68
CA ARG A 122 14.76 -11.74 -7.03
C ARG A 122 14.13 -11.60 -5.65
N PRO A 123 14.70 -12.23 -4.61
CA PRO A 123 14.20 -12.06 -3.25
C PRO A 123 14.38 -10.61 -2.78
N ASP A 124 13.40 -10.10 -2.04
CA ASP A 124 13.49 -8.78 -1.43
C ASP A 124 14.44 -8.86 -0.22
N PRO A 125 15.46 -7.99 -0.12
CA PRO A 125 16.36 -7.95 1.04
C PRO A 125 15.66 -7.74 2.38
N ARG A 126 14.43 -7.22 2.38
CA ARG A 126 13.62 -6.96 3.58
C ARG A 126 12.67 -8.12 3.94
N ALA A 127 12.56 -9.13 3.07
CA ALA A 127 11.74 -10.32 3.32
C ALA A 127 12.32 -11.15 4.47
N LEU A 128 11.45 -11.77 5.27
CA LEU A 128 11.90 -12.75 6.27
C LEU A 128 12.40 -14.05 5.64
N ILE A 129 11.85 -14.44 4.49
CA ILE A 129 12.25 -15.64 3.75
C ILE A 129 13.08 -15.23 2.53
N GLN A 130 14.40 -15.48 2.60
CA GLN A 130 15.33 -15.16 1.52
C GLN A 130 15.43 -16.24 0.45
N ASN A 131 15.18 -17.51 0.81
CA ASN A 131 15.39 -18.67 -0.06
C ASN A 131 14.06 -19.37 -0.45
N ALA A 132 12.95 -18.63 -0.47
CA ALA A 132 11.67 -19.17 -0.94
C ALA A 132 11.78 -19.55 -2.41
N ASP A 133 11.16 -20.65 -2.83
CA ASP A 133 11.09 -21.00 -4.24
C ASP A 133 10.19 -20.02 -5.03
N ASP A 134 10.41 -19.92 -6.34
CA ASP A 134 9.70 -18.96 -7.19
C ASP A 134 8.19 -19.25 -7.26
N ALA A 135 7.77 -20.51 -7.11
CA ALA A 135 6.36 -20.90 -7.12
C ALA A 135 5.65 -20.50 -5.82
N GLU A 136 6.29 -20.70 -4.67
CA GLU A 136 5.82 -20.25 -3.35
C GLU A 136 5.65 -18.73 -3.33
N ARG A 137 6.66 -17.98 -3.84
CA ARG A 137 6.56 -16.51 -3.93
C ARG A 137 5.46 -16.06 -4.88
N SER A 138 5.34 -16.69 -6.05
CA SER A 138 4.28 -16.39 -7.01
C SER A 138 2.88 -16.63 -6.41
N GLU A 139 2.69 -17.73 -5.68
CA GLU A 139 1.41 -18.04 -5.04
C GLU A 139 1.08 -17.07 -3.89
N ALA A 140 2.08 -16.72 -3.08
CA ALA A 140 1.95 -15.68 -2.07
C ALA A 140 1.56 -14.33 -2.70
N ALA A 141 2.16 -13.97 -3.84
CA ALA A 141 1.87 -12.73 -4.55
C ALA A 141 0.45 -12.72 -5.15
N LYS A 142 0.01 -13.84 -5.74
CA LYS A 142 -1.37 -14.01 -6.23
C LYS A 142 -2.38 -13.84 -5.10
N THR A 143 -2.11 -14.46 -3.95
CA THR A 143 -2.96 -14.37 -2.76
C THR A 143 -3.02 -12.95 -2.23
N ALA A 144 -1.87 -12.29 -2.04
CA ALA A 144 -1.80 -10.93 -1.52
C ALA A 144 -2.54 -9.95 -2.42
N LEU A 145 -2.31 -9.99 -3.74
CA LEU A 145 -2.98 -9.10 -4.68
C LEU A 145 -4.50 -9.37 -4.76
N ALA A 146 -4.93 -10.64 -4.71
CA ALA A 146 -6.35 -10.99 -4.68
C ALA A 146 -7.04 -10.46 -3.41
N ASP A 147 -6.39 -10.58 -2.25
CA ASP A 147 -6.91 -10.05 -1.00
C ASP A 147 -7.01 -8.52 -0.99
N LEU A 148 -6.00 -7.83 -1.52
CA LEU A 148 -6.00 -6.37 -1.62
C LEU A 148 -7.05 -5.88 -2.61
N ASP A 149 -7.17 -6.51 -3.79
CA ASP A 149 -8.21 -6.22 -4.77
C ASP A 149 -9.60 -6.34 -4.14
N GLU A 150 -9.85 -7.45 -3.43
CA GLU A 150 -11.15 -7.71 -2.82
C GLU A 150 -11.43 -6.78 -1.62
N ALA A 151 -10.45 -6.51 -0.76
CA ALA A 151 -10.59 -5.56 0.34
C ALA A 151 -10.94 -4.15 -0.17
N ILE A 152 -10.25 -3.68 -1.21
CA ILE A 152 -10.53 -2.40 -1.85
C ILE A 152 -11.93 -2.41 -2.46
N ARG A 153 -12.31 -3.47 -3.19
CA ARG A 153 -13.64 -3.60 -3.81
C ARG A 153 -14.77 -3.57 -2.78
N LEU A 154 -14.59 -4.23 -1.64
CA LEU A 154 -15.60 -4.34 -0.58
C LEU A 154 -15.84 -3.01 0.14
N LEU A 155 -14.78 -2.22 0.34
CA LEU A 155 -14.84 -0.99 1.13
C LEU A 155 -14.99 0.28 0.30
N THR A 156 -14.65 0.25 -0.99
CA THR A 156 -14.75 1.43 -1.86
C THR A 156 -16.21 1.86 -1.97
N PRO A 157 -16.55 3.12 -1.64
CA PRO A 157 -17.91 3.61 -1.72
C PRO A 157 -18.40 3.65 -3.18
N LYS A 158 -19.68 3.34 -3.38
CA LYS A 158 -20.30 3.33 -4.72
C LYS A 158 -20.48 4.73 -5.33
N SER A 159 -20.41 5.78 -4.50
CA SER A 159 -20.55 7.17 -4.91
C SER A 159 -19.33 7.96 -4.44
N LEU A 160 -18.88 8.91 -5.28
CA LEU A 160 -17.74 9.78 -4.98
C LEU A 160 -17.96 10.66 -3.74
N PHE A 161 -19.21 10.90 -3.37
CA PHE A 161 -19.61 11.74 -2.23
C PHE A 161 -20.06 10.91 -1.02
N ALA A 162 -20.00 9.58 -1.08
CA ALA A 162 -20.40 8.75 0.04
C ALA A 162 -19.33 8.79 1.14
N SER A 163 -19.78 9.02 2.37
CA SER A 163 -18.92 8.99 3.56
C SER A 163 -18.43 7.58 3.87
N VAL A 164 -17.27 7.49 4.50
CA VAL A 164 -16.64 6.23 4.92
C VAL A 164 -16.44 6.25 6.43
N SER A 165 -16.63 5.11 7.09
CA SER A 165 -16.31 5.00 8.51
C SER A 165 -14.79 5.14 8.73
N PRO A 166 -14.33 5.59 9.90
CA PRO A 166 -12.90 5.70 10.19
C PRO A 166 -12.14 4.39 9.99
N GLN A 167 -12.74 3.27 10.39
CA GLN A 167 -12.14 1.94 10.26
C GLN A 167 -12.03 1.52 8.78
N ALA A 168 -13.10 1.65 7.99
CA ALA A 168 -13.07 1.32 6.57
C ALA A 168 -12.10 2.23 5.80
N GLY A 169 -12.05 3.53 6.14
CA GLY A 169 -11.10 4.49 5.56
C GLY A 169 -9.65 4.08 5.85
N LYS A 170 -9.33 3.70 7.09
CA LYS A 170 -8.01 3.18 7.47
C LYS A 170 -7.65 1.92 6.70
N THR A 171 -8.57 0.96 6.56
CA THR A 171 -8.31 -0.27 5.80
C THR A 171 -8.10 0.01 4.31
N LEU A 172 -8.89 0.89 3.69
CA LEU A 172 -8.68 1.33 2.30
C LEU A 172 -7.33 2.01 2.10
N SER A 173 -7.00 2.93 3.02
CA SER A 173 -5.72 3.64 3.06
C SER A 173 -4.54 2.68 3.04
N LEU A 174 -4.57 1.67 3.92
CA LEU A 174 -3.57 0.62 3.96
C LEU A 174 -3.59 -0.22 2.69
N ALA A 175 -4.73 -0.79 2.30
CA ALA A 175 -4.81 -1.72 1.18
C ALA A 175 -4.27 -1.13 -0.13
N HIS A 176 -4.63 0.12 -0.44
CA HIS A 176 -4.06 0.83 -1.59
C HIS A 176 -2.55 1.02 -1.45
N THR A 177 -2.07 1.46 -0.29
CA THR A 177 -0.63 1.68 -0.05
C THR A 177 0.17 0.37 -0.17
N GLN A 178 -0.38 -0.74 0.31
CA GLN A 178 0.25 -2.06 0.21
C GLN A 178 0.34 -2.53 -1.25
N ARG A 179 -0.74 -2.39 -2.02
CA ARG A 179 -0.77 -2.77 -3.44
C ARG A 179 0.17 -1.89 -4.26
N ALA A 180 0.18 -0.58 -3.97
CA ALA A 180 1.10 0.38 -4.57
C ALA A 180 2.57 0.00 -4.33
N ALA A 181 2.93 -0.44 -3.13
CA ALA A 181 4.29 -0.84 -2.81
C ALA A 181 4.77 -2.03 -3.66
N ILE A 182 3.94 -3.07 -3.80
CA ILE A 182 4.24 -4.23 -4.65
C ILE A 182 4.44 -3.77 -6.10
N TYR A 183 3.50 -2.99 -6.65
CA TYR A 183 3.59 -2.49 -8.03
C TYR A 183 4.79 -1.56 -8.23
N HIS A 184 5.08 -0.69 -7.26
CA HIS A 184 6.21 0.23 -7.31
C HIS A 184 7.54 -0.52 -7.36
N MET A 185 7.75 -1.45 -6.43
CA MET A 185 8.98 -2.24 -6.37
C MET A 185 9.14 -3.12 -7.61
N THR A 186 8.04 -3.66 -8.12
CA THR A 186 8.03 -4.38 -9.41
C THR A 186 8.45 -3.45 -10.55
N SER A 187 7.83 -2.29 -10.73
CA SER A 187 8.18 -1.33 -11.79
C SER A 187 9.64 -0.85 -11.74
N LYS A 188 10.21 -0.74 -10.53
CA LYS A 188 11.60 -0.30 -10.32
C LYS A 188 12.62 -1.34 -10.70
N SER A 189 12.29 -2.61 -10.48
CA SER A 189 13.19 -3.73 -10.72
C SER A 189 12.94 -4.45 -12.05
N LEU A 190 11.79 -4.25 -12.70
CA LEU A 190 11.46 -4.89 -13.97
C LEU A 190 12.35 -4.36 -15.11
N GLN A 191 12.97 -5.27 -15.85
CA GLN A 191 13.75 -4.94 -17.05
C GLN A 191 12.84 -4.74 -18.27
N ALA A 192 13.34 -4.12 -19.34
CA ALA A 192 12.51 -3.66 -20.46
C ALA A 192 11.79 -4.80 -21.21
N GLU A 193 12.44 -5.96 -21.34
CA GLU A 193 11.91 -7.14 -22.04
C GLU A 193 11.32 -8.19 -21.07
N GLU A 194 11.43 -7.97 -19.76
CA GLU A 194 10.97 -8.91 -18.74
C GLU A 194 9.46 -8.79 -18.52
N LYS A 195 8.80 -9.93 -18.37
CA LYS A 195 7.38 -10.01 -18.05
C LYS A 195 7.18 -10.74 -16.74
N VAL A 196 6.18 -10.29 -15.99
CA VAL A 196 5.71 -10.98 -14.80
C VAL A 196 4.71 -12.05 -15.23
N ASP A 197 4.89 -13.30 -14.81
CA ASP A 197 3.89 -14.35 -15.00
C ASP A 197 3.04 -14.52 -13.73
N MET A 198 1.79 -14.06 -13.80
CA MET A 198 0.78 -14.21 -12.73
C MET A 198 -0.42 -15.06 -13.19
N GLY A 199 -0.24 -15.91 -14.20
CA GLY A 199 -1.32 -16.71 -14.77
C GLY A 199 -2.45 -15.83 -15.30
N SER A 200 -3.68 -16.06 -14.85
CA SER A 200 -4.89 -15.36 -15.33
C SER A 200 -5.08 -13.94 -14.78
N ARG A 201 -4.15 -13.43 -13.96
CA ARG A 201 -4.28 -12.09 -13.38
C ARG A 201 -3.98 -10.99 -14.40
N LYS A 202 -4.55 -9.80 -14.18
CA LYS A 202 -4.34 -8.61 -15.02
C LYS A 202 -2.86 -8.21 -15.13
N GLU A 203 -2.10 -8.40 -14.04
CA GLU A 203 -0.68 -8.04 -13.95
C GLU A 203 0.21 -8.86 -14.90
N SER A 204 -0.23 -10.03 -15.38
CA SER A 204 0.54 -10.84 -16.34
C SER A 204 0.75 -10.15 -17.69
N ASN A 205 -0.13 -9.21 -18.04
CA ASN A 205 -0.10 -8.49 -19.32
C ASN A 205 0.49 -7.08 -19.18
N TRP A 206 0.98 -6.72 -18.00
CA TRP A 206 1.49 -5.38 -17.72
C TRP A 206 2.95 -5.25 -18.11
N ALA A 207 3.28 -4.16 -18.80
CA ALA A 207 4.64 -3.68 -18.95
C ALA A 207 5.05 -2.86 -17.72
N ARG A 208 6.32 -2.48 -17.67
CA ARG A 208 6.87 -1.64 -16.60
C ARG A 208 6.06 -0.36 -16.37
N ILE A 209 5.61 0.29 -17.44
CA ILE A 209 4.83 1.54 -17.38
C ILE A 209 3.46 1.33 -16.71
N ASP A 210 2.81 0.19 -16.96
CA ASP A 210 1.51 -0.13 -16.37
C ASP A 210 1.63 -0.33 -14.85
N PHE A 211 2.70 -1.00 -14.40
CA PHE A 211 3.00 -1.12 -12.97
C PHE A 211 3.29 0.25 -12.32
N GLU A 212 4.02 1.12 -13.01
CA GLU A 212 4.33 2.47 -12.52
C GLU A 212 3.07 3.33 -12.38
N GLU A 213 2.20 3.32 -13.39
CA GLU A 213 0.93 4.03 -13.37
C GLU A 213 -0.02 3.47 -12.31
N ALA A 214 -0.13 2.14 -12.21
CA ALA A 214 -0.96 1.49 -11.20
C ALA A 214 -0.47 1.80 -9.77
N ALA A 215 0.85 1.80 -9.54
CA ALA A 215 1.43 2.20 -8.27
C ALA A 215 1.11 3.66 -7.93
N SER A 216 1.25 4.57 -8.89
CA SER A 216 0.96 5.99 -8.69
C SER A 216 -0.50 6.23 -8.31
N ARG A 217 -1.44 5.60 -9.03
CA ARG A 217 -2.88 5.68 -8.74
C ARG A 217 -3.22 5.13 -7.36
N ASP A 218 -2.60 4.03 -6.94
CA ASP A 218 -2.84 3.46 -5.63
C ASP A 218 -2.21 4.30 -4.51
N PHE A 219 -1.02 4.87 -4.70
CA PHE A 219 -0.45 5.81 -3.72
C PHE A 219 -1.32 7.06 -3.56
N ALA A 220 -1.83 7.62 -4.67
CA ALA A 220 -2.77 8.74 -4.62
C ALA A 220 -4.04 8.38 -3.83
N SER A 221 -4.59 7.18 -4.08
CA SER A 221 -5.75 6.67 -3.35
C SER A 221 -5.45 6.46 -1.86
N GLY A 222 -4.31 5.86 -1.51
CA GLY A 222 -3.86 5.70 -0.13
C GLY A 222 -3.71 7.05 0.59
N GLY A 223 -3.12 8.04 -0.10
CA GLY A 223 -3.00 9.42 0.40
C GLY A 223 -4.37 10.08 0.61
N ARG A 224 -5.32 9.88 -0.32
CA ARG A 224 -6.70 10.38 -0.22
C ARG A 224 -7.43 9.86 1.02
N TYR A 225 -7.14 8.64 1.46
CA TYR A 225 -7.66 8.06 2.71
C TYR A 225 -6.76 8.33 3.94
N GLY A 226 -5.77 9.23 3.84
CA GLY A 226 -5.00 9.74 4.98
C GLY A 226 -3.67 9.02 5.29
N ASN A 227 -3.09 8.26 4.34
CA ASN A 227 -1.74 7.73 4.50
C ASN A 227 -0.69 8.74 4.02
N GLU A 228 0.06 9.33 4.96
CA GLU A 228 1.08 10.33 4.64
C GLU A 228 2.26 9.79 3.81
N ILE A 229 2.65 8.53 4.02
CA ILE A 229 3.70 7.88 3.21
C ILE A 229 3.21 7.73 1.78
N ALA A 230 1.97 7.29 1.59
CA ALA A 230 1.35 7.18 0.28
C ALA A 230 1.19 8.56 -0.39
N LYS A 231 0.79 9.59 0.35
CA LYS A 231 0.72 10.97 -0.16
C LYS A 231 2.08 11.44 -0.69
N GLY A 232 3.15 11.22 0.09
CA GLY A 232 4.51 11.56 -0.35
C GLY A 232 4.98 10.76 -1.57
N LEU A 233 4.63 9.47 -1.63
CA LEU A 233 4.98 8.60 -2.75
C LEU A 233 4.13 8.84 -4.01
N ALA A 234 2.89 9.31 -3.87
CA ALA A 234 2.01 9.66 -5.00
C ALA A 234 2.67 10.72 -5.88
N VAL A 235 3.23 11.77 -5.25
CA VAL A 235 4.00 12.83 -5.90
C VAL A 235 5.21 12.26 -6.65
N SER A 236 6.01 11.42 -5.99
CA SER A 236 7.28 10.95 -6.55
C SER A 236 7.10 9.91 -7.65
N THR A 237 5.95 9.24 -7.70
CA THR A 237 5.60 8.23 -8.71
C THR A 237 4.78 8.78 -9.87
N ASN A 238 4.17 9.96 -9.73
CA ASN A 238 3.36 10.60 -10.77
C ASN A 238 4.21 10.96 -12.02
N PRO A 239 3.93 10.38 -13.21
CA PRO A 239 4.68 10.65 -14.43
C PRO A 239 4.65 12.13 -14.86
N THR A 240 3.51 12.80 -14.70
CA THR A 240 3.33 14.21 -15.01
C THR A 240 4.17 15.07 -14.07
N ALA A 241 4.14 14.79 -12.77
CA ALA A 241 4.96 15.50 -11.79
C ALA A 241 6.47 15.33 -12.08
N LYS A 242 6.90 14.14 -12.52
CA LYS A 242 8.28 13.90 -12.96
C LYS A 242 8.66 14.74 -14.17
N LEU A 243 7.81 14.78 -15.19
CA LEU A 243 8.05 15.57 -16.40
C LEU A 243 8.09 17.07 -16.09
N CYS A 244 7.11 17.59 -15.35
CA CYS A 244 7.11 18.98 -14.88
C CYS A 244 8.37 19.29 -14.07
N GLY A 245 8.78 18.39 -13.17
CA GLY A 245 10.01 18.53 -12.40
C GLY A 245 11.28 18.52 -13.24
N GLN A 246 11.32 17.75 -14.34
CA GLN A 246 12.43 17.76 -15.31
C GLN A 246 12.47 19.07 -16.10
N ILE A 247 11.32 19.54 -16.60
CA ILE A 247 11.20 20.80 -17.34
C ILE A 247 11.66 21.97 -16.46
N VAL A 248 11.21 22.02 -15.21
CA VAL A 248 11.61 23.06 -14.25
C VAL A 248 13.11 22.99 -13.96
N ARG A 249 13.67 21.78 -13.76
CA ARG A 249 15.12 21.61 -13.55
C ARG A 249 15.95 22.08 -14.76
N GLU A 250 15.53 21.73 -15.98
CA GLU A 250 16.18 22.20 -17.20
C GLU A 250 16.09 23.73 -17.36
N ALA A 251 14.94 24.31 -17.04
CA ALA A 251 14.75 25.77 -17.04
C ALA A 251 15.63 26.46 -15.98
N MET A 252 15.70 25.93 -14.75
CA MET A 252 16.56 26.46 -13.70
C MET A 252 18.05 26.35 -14.05
N LYS A 253 18.46 25.22 -14.65
CA LYS A 253 19.84 25.02 -15.13
C LYS A 253 20.22 26.02 -16.21
N LYS A 254 19.28 26.39 -17.09
CA LYS A 254 19.47 27.38 -18.14
C LYS A 254 19.59 28.81 -17.59
N GLU A 255 18.81 29.16 -16.57
CA GLU A 255 18.79 30.51 -15.99
C GLU A 255 19.92 30.76 -14.97
N TYR A 256 20.22 29.78 -14.11
CA TYR A 256 21.13 29.97 -12.97
C TYR A 256 22.46 29.23 -13.09
N GLY A 257 22.68 28.50 -14.20
CA GLY A 257 23.90 27.76 -14.47
C GLY A 257 24.01 26.41 -13.72
N PRO A 258 25.08 25.64 -13.95
CA PRO A 258 25.23 24.26 -13.44
C PRO A 258 25.45 24.14 -11.91
N ALA A 259 25.42 25.24 -11.16
CA ALA A 259 25.64 25.25 -9.70
C ALA A 259 24.46 24.73 -8.87
N PHE A 260 23.37 24.29 -9.51
CA PHE A 260 22.21 23.63 -8.87
C PHE A 260 22.23 22.13 -9.16
N GLU A 261 23.22 21.42 -8.62
CA GLU A 261 23.14 19.97 -8.41
C GLU A 261 22.76 19.73 -6.94
N MET A 262 21.50 19.32 -6.71
CA MET A 262 21.00 18.82 -5.42
C MET A 262 20.18 17.57 -5.67
#